data_AF-A0A914NWR2-F1
#
_entry.id   AF-A0A914NWR2-F1
#
_cell.length_a   1.000
_cell.length_b   1.000
_cell.length_c   1.000
_cell.angle_alpha   90.00
_cell.angle_beta   90.00
_cell.angle_gamma   90.00
#
_symmetry.space_group_name_H-M   'P 1'
#
loop_
_entity.id
_entity.type
_entity.pdbx_description
1 polymer ?
#
loop_
_entity_poly.entity_id
_entity_poly.type
_entity_poly.pdbx_seq_one_letter_code
_entity_poly.pdbx_strand_id
1 'polypeptide(L)'
;MNTKSHVMMWLVYILRLTFMLSTPLLFIIPPDDLYLPVIPERIHGKLIFHLCHQCAIEIEPGVAKRKQTSYCYGRKWCQHDDNKRGFVSTTCSVELELALSRGYRATKVYSIYHWEEWSDELLRPYVQDMMRLKIEASGWPSSALSPEKY
;
A
#
# COMPACT_ATOMS: atom_id res chain seq x y z
N MET A 1 -13.03 -24.17 -27.29
CA MET A 1 -13.17 -22.70 -27.39
C MET A 1 -13.73 -22.16 -26.08
N ASN A 2 -12.86 -21.68 -25.19
CA ASN A 2 -13.22 -21.18 -23.86
C ASN A 2 -13.48 -19.67 -23.94
N THR A 3 -14.67 -19.28 -24.37
CA THR A 3 -15.05 -17.88 -24.56
C THR A 3 -15.38 -17.16 -23.25
N LYS A 4 -15.66 -17.91 -22.17
CA LYS A 4 -15.99 -17.35 -20.84
C LYS A 4 -14.76 -16.83 -20.09
N SER A 5 -13.61 -17.49 -20.22
CA SER A 5 -12.36 -17.03 -19.60
C SER A 5 -11.83 -15.76 -20.25
N HIS A 6 -11.99 -15.62 -21.57
CA HIS A 6 -11.56 -14.43 -22.31
C HIS A 6 -12.37 -13.19 -21.91
N VAL A 7 -13.70 -13.29 -21.81
CA VAL A 7 -14.54 -12.14 -21.43
C VAL A 7 -14.30 -11.69 -19.98
N MET A 8 -14.09 -12.62 -19.03
CA MET A 8 -13.67 -12.26 -17.67
C MET A 8 -12.31 -11.58 -17.65
N MET A 9 -11.35 -12.05 -18.44
CA MET A 9 -10.02 -11.46 -18.50
C MET A 9 -10.06 -10.04 -19.07
N TRP A 10 -10.91 -9.76 -20.06
CA TRP A 10 -11.14 -8.41 -20.61
C TRP A 10 -11.87 -7.49 -19.63
N LEU A 11 -12.86 -7.97 -18.87
CA LEU A 11 -13.51 -7.19 -17.81
C LEU A 11 -12.53 -6.85 -16.68
N VAL A 12 -11.69 -7.80 -16.27
CA VAL A 12 -10.62 -7.56 -15.30
C VAL A 12 -9.58 -6.59 -15.86
N TYR A 13 -9.26 -6.62 -17.16
CA TYR A 13 -8.32 -5.70 -17.81
C TYR A 13 -8.87 -4.27 -17.97
N ILE A 14 -10.15 -4.13 -18.33
CA ILE A 14 -10.85 -2.83 -18.42
C ILE A 14 -11.03 -2.24 -17.02
N LEU A 15 -11.33 -3.09 -16.02
CA LEU A 15 -11.29 -2.69 -14.60
C LEU A 15 -9.87 -2.34 -14.14
N ARG A 16 -8.82 -3.00 -14.64
CA ARG A 16 -7.42 -2.69 -14.31
C ARG A 16 -6.97 -1.31 -14.79
N LEU A 17 -7.43 -0.88 -15.96
CA LEU A 17 -7.11 0.44 -16.52
C LEU A 17 -7.93 1.58 -15.89
N THR A 18 -9.18 1.30 -15.49
CA THR A 18 -10.05 2.31 -14.86
C THR A 18 -9.84 2.43 -13.35
N PHE A 19 -9.48 1.35 -12.65
CA PHE A 19 -9.19 1.42 -11.21
C PHE A 19 -7.93 2.19 -10.89
N MET A 20 -6.94 2.27 -11.80
CA MET A 20 -5.68 2.99 -11.55
C MET A 20 -5.89 4.47 -11.23
N LEU A 21 -7.04 5.04 -11.61
CA LEU A 21 -7.38 6.45 -11.50
C LEU A 21 -8.49 6.71 -10.49
N SER A 22 -8.58 5.90 -9.44
CA SER A 22 -9.59 6.10 -8.41
C SER A 22 -9.05 5.88 -7.00
N THR A 23 -9.53 6.71 -6.06
CA THR A 23 -9.35 6.48 -4.63
C THR A 23 -10.69 6.03 -4.05
N PRO A 24 -10.88 4.71 -3.86
CA PRO A 24 -12.07 4.21 -3.22
C PRO A 24 -11.97 4.29 -1.68
N LEU A 25 -13.11 4.57 -1.05
CA LEU A 25 -13.34 4.39 0.38
C LEU A 25 -13.97 3.02 0.59
N LEU A 26 -13.24 2.10 1.23
CA LEU A 26 -13.60 0.69 1.30
C LEU A 26 -13.58 0.19 2.75
N PHE A 27 -14.42 -0.80 3.06
CA PHE A 27 -14.23 -1.68 4.20
C PHE A 27 -13.34 -2.85 3.80
N ILE A 28 -12.15 -2.94 4.40
CA ILE A 28 -11.12 -3.89 4.03
C ILE A 28 -10.81 -4.79 5.22
N ILE A 29 -10.76 -6.10 4.96
CA ILE A 29 -10.42 -7.13 5.94
C ILE A 29 -9.02 -7.66 5.61
N PRO A 30 -8.03 -7.48 6.50
CA PRO A 30 -6.68 -8.02 6.32
C PRO A 30 -6.64 -9.56 6.44
N PRO A 31 -5.65 -10.22 5.80
CA PRO A 31 -5.39 -11.64 6.01
C PRO A 31 -4.89 -11.93 7.43
N ASP A 32 -4.99 -13.19 7.86
CA ASP A 32 -4.57 -13.62 9.21
C ASP A 32 -3.05 -13.63 9.40
N ASP A 33 -2.29 -13.95 8.35
CA ASP A 33 -0.84 -14.12 8.42
C ASP A 33 -0.17 -13.37 7.26
N LEU A 34 0.33 -12.17 7.55
CA LEU A 34 1.09 -11.37 6.60
C LEU A 34 2.24 -10.66 7.30
N TYR A 35 3.46 -10.93 6.83
CA TYR A 35 4.67 -10.41 7.46
C TYR A 35 4.77 -8.87 7.43
N LEU A 36 4.37 -8.25 6.31
CA LEU A 36 4.38 -6.81 6.13
C LEU A 36 2.98 -6.33 5.70
N PRO A 37 2.20 -5.73 6.61
CA PRO A 37 0.90 -5.18 6.27
C PRO A 37 1.04 -4.03 5.27
N VAL A 38 0.11 -3.93 4.33
CA VAL A 38 0.19 -3.01 3.19
C VAL A 38 -0.51 -1.69 3.49
N ILE A 39 -1.71 -1.76 4.08
CA ILE A 39 -2.57 -0.59 4.27
C ILE A 39 -2.31 0.01 5.64
N PRO A 40 -1.95 1.31 5.71
CA PRO A 40 -1.79 2.00 6.98
C PRO A 40 -3.12 2.53 7.52
N GLU A 41 -3.18 2.71 8.83
CA GLU A 41 -4.26 3.44 9.49
C GLU A 41 -3.70 4.36 10.58
N ARG A 42 -4.35 5.51 10.81
CA ARG A 42 -4.00 6.41 11.92
C ARG A 42 -4.74 5.99 13.18
N ILE A 43 -3.99 5.46 14.15
CA ILE A 43 -4.51 5.04 15.47
C ILE A 43 -3.69 5.75 16.55
N HIS A 44 -4.35 6.33 17.55
CA HIS A 44 -3.70 7.07 18.64
C HIS A 44 -2.70 8.14 18.16
N GLY A 45 -3.02 8.83 17.07
CA GLY A 45 -2.16 9.88 16.47
C GLY A 45 -0.91 9.37 15.75
N LYS A 46 -0.74 8.05 15.60
CA LYS A 46 0.39 7.43 14.89
C LYS A 46 -0.09 6.67 13.66
N LEU A 47 0.73 6.63 12.62
CA LEU A 47 0.48 5.81 11.44
C LEU A 47 0.97 4.38 11.74
N ILE A 48 0.06 3.41 11.74
CA ILE A 48 0.34 2.02 12.10
C ILE A 48 -0.08 1.09 10.96
N PHE A 49 0.76 0.10 10.68
CA PHE A 49 0.47 -1.00 9.77
C PHE A 49 0.07 -2.22 10.60
N HIS A 50 -1.19 -2.63 10.49
CA HIS A 50 -1.76 -3.71 11.33
C HIS A 50 -2.57 -4.71 10.50
N LEU A 51 -2.82 -5.89 11.09
CA LEU A 51 -3.69 -6.95 10.55
C LEU A 51 -4.99 -7.12 11.34
N CYS A 52 -5.20 -6.30 12.37
CA CYS A 52 -6.41 -6.31 13.16
C CYS A 52 -6.58 -4.93 13.78
N HIS A 53 -7.61 -4.21 13.32
CA HIS A 53 -7.96 -2.88 13.80
C HIS A 53 -8.18 -2.86 15.32
N GLN A 54 -9.01 -3.76 15.85
CA GLN A 54 -9.29 -3.85 17.28
C GLN A 54 -8.02 -4.08 18.13
N CYS A 55 -7.13 -5.00 17.71
CA CYS A 55 -5.86 -5.22 18.41
C CYS A 55 -4.97 -3.97 18.37
N ALA A 56 -4.96 -3.24 17.27
CA ALA A 56 -4.16 -2.03 17.13
C ALA A 56 -4.69 -0.88 18.02
N ILE A 57 -6.00 -0.79 18.24
CA ILE A 57 -6.62 0.16 19.18
C ILE A 57 -6.31 -0.20 20.63
N GLU A 58 -6.36 -1.48 20.98
CA GLU A 58 -6.14 -1.97 22.35
C GLU A 58 -4.68 -1.81 22.83
N ILE A 59 -3.73 -1.66 21.91
CA ILE A 59 -2.32 -1.46 22.25
C ILE A 59 -2.08 0.00 22.68
N GLU A 60 -1.44 0.17 23.83
CA GLU A 60 -1.05 1.49 24.33
C GLU A 60 -0.07 2.21 23.38
N PRO A 61 -0.27 3.52 23.14
CA PRO A 61 0.56 4.29 22.21
C PRO A 61 2.03 4.37 22.67
N GLY A 62 2.96 4.05 21.75
CA GLY A 62 4.40 4.10 22.04
C GLY A 62 5.01 2.80 22.52
N VAL A 63 4.20 1.76 22.66
CA VAL A 63 4.68 0.43 23.03
C VAL A 63 4.50 -0.50 21.83
N ALA A 64 5.58 -0.75 21.08
CA ALA A 64 5.63 -1.86 20.12
C ALA A 64 5.76 -3.18 20.88
N LYS A 65 4.77 -3.53 21.70
CA LYS A 65 4.66 -4.86 22.30
C LYS A 65 4.28 -5.80 21.16
N ARG A 66 5.28 -6.32 20.43
CA ARG A 66 5.15 -7.71 19.96
C ARG A 66 4.94 -8.48 21.25
N LYS A 67 3.74 -8.99 21.49
CA LYS A 67 3.52 -9.96 22.56
C LYS A 67 4.37 -11.16 22.18
N GLN A 68 5.64 -11.15 22.59
CA GLN A 68 6.57 -12.24 22.35
C GLN A 68 5.98 -13.42 23.09
N THR A 69 5.53 -14.43 22.36
CA THR A 69 5.94 -15.82 22.57
C THR A 69 5.40 -16.68 21.42
N SER A 70 6.34 -17.23 20.65
CA SER A 70 6.19 -18.19 19.54
C SER A 70 5.68 -17.65 18.20
N TYR A 71 6.56 -17.76 17.19
CA TYR A 71 6.16 -17.95 15.80
C TYR A 71 5.28 -19.20 15.74
N CYS A 72 3.96 -19.03 15.78
CA CYS A 72 3.01 -20.12 15.59
C CYS A 72 2.48 -20.05 14.16
N TYR A 73 3.21 -20.71 13.25
CA TYR A 73 2.76 -21.00 11.89
C TYR A 73 1.39 -21.69 12.00
N GLY A 74 0.33 -21.06 11.49
CA GLY A 74 -1.00 -21.67 11.43
C GLY A 74 -1.95 -21.49 12.63
N ARG A 75 -1.70 -20.58 13.59
CA ARG A 75 -2.74 -20.15 14.56
C ARG A 75 -3.27 -18.76 14.23
N LYS A 76 -4.57 -18.51 14.45
CA LYS A 76 -5.19 -17.19 14.33
C LYS A 76 -4.59 -16.24 15.39
N TRP A 77 -3.91 -15.17 14.97
CA TRP A 77 -3.19 -14.26 15.89
C TRP A 77 -4.11 -13.41 16.77
N CYS A 78 -5.39 -13.32 16.42
CA CYS A 78 -6.41 -12.62 17.21
C CYS A 78 -7.68 -13.46 17.31
N GLN A 79 -8.39 -13.32 18.43
CA GLN A 79 -9.71 -13.92 18.65
C GLN A 79 -10.85 -13.04 18.11
N HIS A 80 -10.50 -11.95 17.40
CA HIS A 80 -11.45 -10.99 16.88
C HIS A 80 -12.13 -11.51 15.62
N ASP A 81 -13.43 -11.20 15.51
CA ASP A 81 -14.22 -11.46 14.32
C ASP A 81 -13.75 -10.57 13.15
N ASP A 82 -14.00 -11.02 11.92
CA ASP A 82 -13.58 -10.33 10.70
C ASP A 82 -14.14 -8.90 10.63
N ASN A 83 -15.32 -8.65 11.21
CA ASN A 83 -15.91 -7.30 11.33
C ASN A 83 -15.13 -6.38 12.27
N LYS A 84 -14.54 -6.90 13.35
CA LYS A 84 -13.72 -6.13 14.31
C LYS A 84 -12.28 -5.96 13.81
N ARG A 85 -11.84 -6.87 12.93
CA ARG A 85 -10.50 -6.83 12.32
C ARG A 85 -10.44 -5.86 11.15
N GLY A 86 -11.50 -5.86 10.34
CA GLY A 86 -11.63 -4.96 9.22
C GLY A 86 -11.83 -3.52 9.66
N PHE A 87 -11.46 -2.60 8.78
CA PHE A 87 -11.57 -1.17 9.01
C PHE A 87 -11.90 -0.46 7.71
N VAL A 88 -12.37 0.78 7.84
CA VAL A 88 -12.65 1.63 6.69
C VAL A 88 -11.38 2.41 6.35
N SER A 89 -10.89 2.28 5.12
CA SER A 89 -9.72 3.00 4.65
C SER A 89 -9.96 3.64 3.29
N THR A 90 -9.39 4.83 3.11
CA THR A 90 -9.23 5.46 1.80
C THR A 90 -7.88 5.02 1.27
N THR A 91 -7.87 4.18 0.24
CA THR A 91 -6.64 3.57 -0.28
C THR A 91 -6.43 3.98 -1.72
N CYS A 92 -5.17 4.23 -2.11
CA CYS A 92 -4.83 4.47 -3.50
C CYS A 92 -4.97 3.18 -4.32
N SER A 93 -5.29 3.31 -5.61
CA SER A 93 -5.47 2.20 -6.55
C SER A 93 -4.31 1.19 -6.54
N VAL A 94 -3.07 1.68 -6.56
CA VAL A 94 -1.84 0.86 -6.56
C VAL A 94 -1.67 0.09 -5.25
N GLU A 95 -1.93 0.73 -4.11
CA GLU A 95 -1.86 0.11 -2.79
C GLU A 95 -2.97 -0.94 -2.62
N LEU A 96 -4.16 -0.67 -3.15
CA LEU A 96 -5.28 -1.59 -3.14
C LEU A 96 -5.00 -2.84 -4.00
N GLU A 97 -4.45 -2.68 -5.20
CA GLU A 97 -4.05 -3.82 -6.04
C GLU A 97 -3.02 -4.69 -5.31
N LEU A 98 -2.01 -4.07 -4.69
CA LEU A 98 -1.03 -4.78 -3.88
C LEU A 98 -1.70 -5.49 -2.69
N ALA A 99 -2.58 -4.82 -1.96
CA ALA A 99 -3.29 -5.41 -0.82
C ALA A 99 -4.12 -6.64 -1.24
N LEU A 100 -4.89 -6.54 -2.32
CA LEU A 100 -5.67 -7.66 -2.84
C LEU A 100 -4.77 -8.83 -3.26
N SER A 101 -3.62 -8.56 -3.89
CA SER A 101 -2.63 -9.60 -4.23
C SER A 101 -2.04 -10.31 -3.01
N ARG A 102 -1.99 -9.62 -1.87
CA ARG A 102 -1.50 -10.13 -0.58
C ARG A 102 -2.59 -10.77 0.28
N GLY A 103 -3.80 -10.94 -0.26
CA GLY A 103 -4.89 -11.66 0.42
C GLY A 103 -5.80 -10.79 1.28
N TYR A 104 -5.73 -9.46 1.16
CA TYR A 104 -6.77 -8.60 1.73
C TYR A 104 -8.09 -8.81 0.99
N ARG A 105 -9.21 -8.68 1.71
CA ARG A 105 -10.56 -8.79 1.15
C ARG A 105 -11.28 -7.46 1.31
N ALA A 106 -11.67 -6.84 0.20
CA ALA A 106 -12.54 -5.66 0.21
C ALA A 106 -14.01 -6.13 0.21
N THR A 107 -14.72 -5.89 1.31
CA THR A 107 -16.10 -6.41 1.49
C THR A 107 -17.15 -5.39 1.07
N LYS A 108 -16.89 -4.10 1.32
CA LYS A 108 -17.85 -3.03 1.05
C LYS A 108 -17.16 -1.83 0.43
N VAL A 109 -17.79 -1.25 -0.58
CA VAL A 109 -17.40 0.03 -1.20
C VAL A 109 -18.36 1.09 -0.72
N TYR A 110 -17.85 2.21 -0.19
CA TYR A 110 -18.68 3.33 0.28
C TYR A 110 -18.74 4.45 -0.75
N SER A 111 -17.58 4.87 -1.27
CA SER A 111 -17.47 5.89 -2.31
C SER A 111 -16.25 5.60 -3.18
N ILE A 112 -16.27 6.11 -4.40
CA ILE A 112 -15.15 6.03 -5.34
C ILE A 112 -14.94 7.44 -5.88
N TYR A 113 -13.77 8.02 -5.63
CA TYR A 113 -13.34 9.25 -6.29
C TYR A 113 -12.58 8.86 -7.54
N HIS A 114 -13.08 9.26 -8.71
CA HIS A 114 -12.47 8.93 -9.99
C HIS A 114 -11.97 10.21 -10.66
N TRP A 115 -10.79 10.13 -11.27
CA TRP A 115 -10.26 11.18 -12.15
C TRP A 115 -10.31 10.71 -13.60
N GLU A 116 -10.85 11.56 -14.46
CA GLU A 116 -11.00 11.27 -15.89
C GLU A 116 -9.64 11.29 -16.61
N GLU A 117 -8.76 12.21 -16.21
CA GLU A 117 -7.48 12.44 -16.84
C GLU A 117 -6.32 12.25 -15.85
N TRP A 118 -5.23 11.69 -16.35
CA TRP A 118 -3.97 11.60 -15.64
C TRP A 118 -2.82 11.95 -16.57
N SER A 119 -1.79 12.56 -16.01
CA SER A 119 -0.56 12.86 -16.72
C SER A 119 0.60 12.55 -15.78
N ASP A 120 1.58 11.84 -16.29
CA ASP A 120 2.84 11.62 -15.61
C ASP A 120 3.91 12.65 -16.02
N GLU A 121 3.58 13.61 -16.90
CA GLU A 121 4.48 14.62 -17.46
C GLU A 121 4.55 15.90 -16.61
N LEU A 122 3.48 16.27 -15.92
CA LEU A 122 3.33 17.54 -15.20
C LEU A 122 4.51 17.86 -14.27
N LEU A 123 5.04 16.85 -13.58
CA LEU A 123 6.13 17.01 -12.61
C LEU A 123 7.49 16.55 -13.11
N ARG A 124 7.59 15.93 -14.29
CA ARG A 124 8.88 15.41 -14.81
C ARG A 124 9.95 16.48 -14.92
N PRO A 125 9.73 17.63 -15.60
CA PRO A 125 10.81 18.61 -15.76
C PRO A 125 11.29 19.15 -14.42
N TYR A 126 10.35 19.44 -13.51
CA TYR A 126 10.66 19.89 -12.16
C TYR A 126 11.50 18.87 -11.38
N VAL A 127 11.11 17.60 -11.38
CA VAL A 127 11.85 16.54 -10.67
C VAL A 127 13.23 16.33 -11.29
N GLN A 128 13.35 16.38 -12.62
CA GLN A 128 14.63 16.27 -13.34
C GLN A 128 15.59 17.40 -12.94
N ASP A 129 15.11 18.64 -12.94
CA ASP A 129 15.91 19.80 -12.56
C ASP A 129 16.36 19.73 -11.09
N MET A 130 15.45 19.38 -10.18
CA MET A 130 15.79 19.22 -8.76
C MET A 130 16.76 18.06 -8.50
N MET A 131 16.64 16.96 -9.25
CA MET A 131 17.57 15.83 -9.17
C MET A 131 18.97 16.24 -9.66
N ARG A 132 19.05 16.98 -10.78
CA ARG A 132 20.31 17.51 -11.30
C ARG A 132 21.00 18.39 -10.26
N LEU A 133 20.29 19.34 -9.66
CA LEU A 133 20.84 20.23 -8.64
C LEU A 133 21.37 19.46 -7.43
N LYS A 134 20.66 18.41 -6.97
CA LYS A 134 21.12 17.56 -5.88
C LYS A 134 22.42 16.82 -6.21
N ILE A 135 22.53 16.30 -7.44
CA ILE A 135 23.73 15.59 -7.90
C ILE A 135 24.92 16.57 -7.97
N GLU A 136 24.73 17.74 -8.58
CA GLU A 136 25.78 18.76 -8.72
C GLU A 136 26.25 19.29 -7.35
N ALA A 137 25.34 19.42 -6.38
CA ALA A 137 25.68 19.85 -5.02
C ALA A 137 26.36 18.76 -4.17
N SER A 138 26.20 17.47 -4.52
CA SER A 138 26.74 16.35 -3.73
C SER A 138 28.26 16.15 -3.89
N GLY A 139 28.89 16.90 -4.80
CA GLY A 139 30.31 16.77 -5.11
C GLY A 139 30.64 15.49 -5.87
N TRP A 140 31.91 15.33 -6.23
CA TRP A 140 32.37 14.12 -6.92
C TRP A 140 32.59 12.98 -5.93
N PRO A 141 32.14 11.75 -6.25
CA PRO A 141 32.47 10.58 -5.43
C PRO A 141 33.98 10.37 -5.42
N SER A 142 34.53 9.89 -4.30
CA SER A 142 35.98 9.67 -4.13
C SER A 142 36.58 8.67 -5.14
N SER A 143 35.74 7.84 -5.76
CA SER A 143 36.11 6.90 -6.83
C SER A 143 36.20 7.56 -8.21
N ALA A 144 35.74 8.79 -8.39
CA ALA A 144 35.91 9.53 -9.63
C ALA A 144 37.31 10.17 -9.63
N LEU A 145 38.27 9.46 -10.21
CA LEU A 145 39.58 10.03 -10.52
C LEU A 145 39.40 11.16 -11.52
N SER A 146 39.73 12.39 -11.13
CA SER A 146 39.88 13.48 -12.10
C SER A 146 41.13 13.21 -12.95
N PRO A 147 41.07 13.38 -14.28
CA PRO A 147 42.26 13.29 -15.14
C PRO A 147 43.25 14.46 -14.94
N GLU A 148 42.98 15.39 -14.02
CA GLU A 148 43.82 16.56 -13.77
C GLU A 148 44.85 16.27 -12.67
N LYS A 149 45.92 15.59 -13.05
CA LYS A 149 47.24 15.75 -12.45
C LYS A 149 48.19 16.18 -13.56
N TYR A 150 48.34 17.50 -13.73
CA TYR A 150 49.46 18.12 -14.44
C TYR A 150 50.64 18.28 -13.48
#